data_AF-A0A6J4MVL1-F1
#
_entry.id   AF-A0A6J4MVL1-F1
#
_cell.length_a   1.000
_cell.length_b   1.000
_cell.length_c   1.000
_cell.angle_alpha   90.00
_cell.angle_beta   90.00
_cell.angle_gamma   90.00
#
_symmetry.space_group_name_H-M   'P 1'
#
loop_
_entity.id
_entity.type
_entity.pdbx_description
1 polymer ?
#
loop_
_entity_poly.entity_id
_entity_poly.type
_entity_poly.pdbx_seq_one_letter_code
_entity_poly.pdbx_strand_id
1 'polypeptide(L)'
;MATMREVTVDGARWTVWEVHPASPENRGGVSVREGLTGGWLAAQASGHRRRISPIPGEWQSWTDERLADEIRAATPVEARP
;
A
#
# COMPACT_ATOMS: atom_id res chain seq x y z
N MET A 1 -12.31 0.35 -10.83
CA MET A 1 -12.54 -0.68 -9.79
C MET A 1 -11.24 -0.79 -9.03
N ALA A 2 -11.22 -0.59 -7.71
CA ALA A 2 -9.96 -0.68 -6.95
C ALA A 2 -9.58 -2.16 -6.81
N THR A 3 -8.38 -2.53 -7.21
CA THR A 3 -7.94 -3.93 -7.10
C THR A 3 -7.45 -4.20 -5.68
N MET A 4 -8.07 -5.17 -5.00
CA MET A 4 -7.68 -5.64 -3.67
C MET A 4 -7.21 -7.08 -3.77
N ARG A 5 -6.04 -7.39 -3.21
CA ARG A 5 -5.49 -8.75 -3.08
C ARG A 5 -5.19 -9.06 -1.62
N GLU A 6 -5.22 -10.34 -1.29
CA GLU A 6 -4.87 -10.82 0.05
C GLU A 6 -3.67 -11.76 -0.06
N VAL A 7 -2.72 -11.63 0.85
CA VAL A 7 -1.49 -12.42 0.87
C VAL A 7 -1.10 -12.75 2.31
N THR A 8 -0.50 -13.92 2.52
CA THR A 8 0.04 -14.29 3.83
C THR A 8 1.53 -13.98 3.89
N VAL A 9 1.93 -13.12 4.83
CA VAL A 9 3.33 -12.71 5.06
C VAL A 9 3.68 -13.01 6.50
N ASP A 10 4.69 -13.85 6.71
CA ASP A 10 5.16 -14.27 8.05
C ASP A 10 4.03 -14.84 8.95
N GLY A 11 3.06 -15.53 8.32
CA GLY A 11 1.90 -16.09 9.01
C GLY A 11 0.76 -15.10 9.29
N ALA A 12 0.93 -13.81 8.98
CA ALA A 12 -0.13 -12.81 9.06
C ALA A 12 -0.81 -12.61 7.71
N ARG A 13 -2.13 -12.40 7.69
CA ARG A 13 -2.89 -12.08 6.47
C ARG A 13 -2.85 -10.58 6.23
N TRP A 14 -2.25 -10.19 5.13
CA TRP A 14 -2.16 -8.82 4.65
C TRP A 14 -3.15 -8.61 3.52
N THR A 15 -3.98 -7.58 3.66
CA THR A 15 -4.83 -7.09 2.59
C THR A 15 -4.10 -5.94 1.90
N VAL A 16 -3.94 -6.02 0.58
CA VAL A 16 -3.21 -5.06 -0.24
C VAL A 16 -4.16 -4.43 -1.24
N TRP A 17 -4.13 -3.10 -1.36
CA TRP A 17 -4.94 -2.38 -2.33
C TRP A 17 -4.21 -1.14 -2.84
N GLU A 18 -4.54 -0.73 -4.06
CA GLU A 18 -4.07 0.53 -4.61
C GLU A 18 -4.81 1.71 -3.98
N VAL A 19 -4.04 2.74 -3.60
CA VAL A 19 -4.58 4.01 -3.14
C VAL A 19 -4.06 5.08 -4.08
N HIS A 20 -4.99 5.69 -4.81
CA HIS A 20 -4.74 6.89 -5.60
C HIS A 20 -5.22 8.09 -4.79
N PRO A 21 -4.36 9.07 -4.47
CA PRO A 21 -4.83 10.29 -3.86
C PRO A 21 -5.80 10.95 -4.85
N ALA A 22 -7.04 11.16 -4.43
CA ALA A 22 -7.94 12.06 -5.16
C ALA A 22 -7.25 13.43 -5.24
N SER A 23 -7.29 14.05 -6.41
CA SER A 23 -6.62 15.32 -6.74
C SER A 23 -6.57 16.32 -5.58
N PRO A 24 -5.51 17.14 -5.48
CA PRO A 24 -5.22 18.02 -4.33
C PRO A 24 -6.28 19.09 -4.01
N GLU A 25 -7.38 19.14 -4.77
CA GLU A 25 -8.44 20.12 -4.60
C GLU A 25 -9.41 19.84 -3.43
N ASN A 26 -9.44 18.65 -2.82
CA ASN A 26 -10.37 18.43 -1.70
C ASN A 26 -9.96 17.32 -0.70
N ARG A 27 -9.17 17.68 0.33
CA ARG A 27 -9.43 17.44 1.76
C ARG A 27 -8.16 17.65 2.58
N GLY A 28 -8.17 18.70 3.41
CA GLY A 28 -7.43 18.74 4.68
C GLY A 28 -5.92 18.47 4.62
N GLY A 29 -5.14 19.43 4.11
CA GLY A 29 -3.82 19.77 4.67
C GLY A 29 -2.72 18.70 4.69
N VAL A 30 -2.87 17.56 4.03
CA VAL A 30 -1.75 16.63 3.82
C VAL A 30 -1.16 16.95 2.45
N SER A 31 -0.11 17.76 2.43
CA SER A 31 0.74 17.90 1.25
C SER A 31 1.28 16.52 0.90
N VAL A 32 0.63 15.86 -0.07
CA VAL A 32 1.12 14.63 -0.66
C VAL A 32 2.49 14.98 -1.24
N ARG A 33 3.57 14.44 -0.64
CA ARG A 33 4.94 14.66 -1.14
C ARG A 33 4.95 14.31 -2.63
N GLU A 34 5.69 15.06 -3.45
CA GLU A 34 5.68 14.94 -4.92
C GLU A 34 5.95 13.52 -5.47
N GLY A 35 6.41 12.56 -4.65
CA GLY A 35 6.54 11.14 -5.00
C GLY A 35 5.33 10.23 -4.68
N LEU A 36 4.29 10.73 -4.01
CA LEU A 36 3.08 9.98 -3.63
C LEU A 36 1.85 10.31 -4.51
N THR A 37 1.99 11.28 -5.41
CA THR A 37 0.96 11.69 -6.39
C THR A 37 0.65 10.58 -7.41
N GLY A 38 1.60 9.67 -7.66
CA GLY A 38 1.40 8.49 -8.52
C GLY A 38 0.65 7.34 -7.87
N GLY A 39 0.16 7.52 -6.64
CA GLY A 39 -0.48 6.48 -5.84
C GLY A 39 0.53 5.60 -5.10
N TRP A 40 0.01 4.78 -4.19
CA TRP A 40 0.78 3.79 -3.45
C TRP A 40 -0.04 2.52 -3.22
N LEU A 41 0.63 1.38 -3.03
CA LEU A 41 -0.03 0.20 -2.49
C LEU A 41 -0.07 0.32 -0.98
N ALA A 42 -1.26 0.23 -0.41
CA ALA A 42 -1.45 0.10 1.02
C ALA A 42 -1.63 -1.37 1.36
N ALA A 43 -0.85 -1.86 2.32
CA ALA A 43 -0.96 -3.20 2.87
C ALA A 43 -1.33 -3.09 4.35
N GLN A 44 -2.31 -3.87 4.81
CA GLN A 44 -2.76 -3.89 6.20
C GLN A 44 -2.89 -5.31 6.73
N ALA A 45 -2.39 -5.55 7.94
CA ALA A 45 -2.56 -6.80 8.68
C ALA A 45 -2.77 -6.51 10.17
N SER A 46 -3.92 -6.91 10.72
CA SER A 46 -4.21 -6.91 12.18
C SER A 46 -3.68 -5.68 12.94
N GLY A 47 -3.93 -4.48 12.42
CA GLY A 47 -3.51 -3.20 13.01
C GLY A 47 -2.18 -2.62 12.49
N HIS A 48 -1.36 -3.41 11.81
CA HIS A 48 -0.16 -2.96 11.12
C HIS A 48 -0.50 -2.45 9.73
N ARG A 49 0.15 -1.36 9.32
CA ARG A 49 -0.01 -0.78 7.99
C ARG A 49 1.37 -0.57 7.37
N ARG A 50 1.49 -0.93 6.11
CA ARG A 50 2.69 -0.71 5.30
C ARG A 50 2.28 -0.08 3.98
N ARG A 51 3.18 0.71 3.40
CA ARG A 51 2.97 1.29 2.07
C ARG A 51 4.15 1.02 1.16
N ILE A 52 3.85 0.70 -0.09
CA ILE A 52 4.81 0.55 -1.17
C ILE A 52 4.56 1.71 -2.14
N SER A 53 5.56 2.57 -2.31
CA SER A 53 5.49 3.72 -3.21
C SER A 53 6.79 3.80 -4.01
N PRO A 54 6.71 3.98 -5.34
CA PRO A 54 5.50 4.11 -6.17
C PRO A 54 4.70 2.80 -6.32
N ILE A 55 3.48 2.84 -6.89
CA ILE A 55 2.74 1.61 -7.25
C ILE A 55 3.56 0.86 -8.32
N PRO A 56 4.01 -0.38 -8.05
CA PRO A 56 4.68 -1.18 -9.06
C PRO A 56 3.72 -1.51 -10.20
N GLY A 57 4.18 -1.40 -11.44
CA GLY A 57 3.46 -1.93 -12.59
C GLY A 57 3.22 -3.44 -12.42
N GLU A 58 2.03 -3.91 -12.80
CA GLU A 58 1.69 -5.34 -12.81
C GLU A 58 1.76 -6.04 -11.45
N TRP A 59 1.71 -5.31 -10.33
CA TRP A 59 1.68 -5.90 -8.98
C TRP A 59 0.54 -6.93 -8.79
N GLN A 60 -0.54 -6.78 -9.56
CA GLN A 60 -1.68 -7.69 -9.57
C GLN A 60 -1.31 -9.08 -10.10
N SER A 61 -0.36 -9.15 -11.03
CA SER A 61 0.16 -10.38 -11.64
C SER A 61 1.30 -11.00 -10.84
N TRP A 62 1.78 -10.33 -9.78
CA TRP A 62 2.85 -10.87 -8.95
C TRP A 62 2.41 -12.12 -8.21
N THR A 63 3.38 -13.00 -7.95
CA THR A 63 3.17 -14.13 -7.05
C THR A 63 3.01 -13.64 -5.62
N ASP A 64 2.31 -14.42 -4.82
CA ASP A 64 2.11 -14.13 -3.39
C ASP A 64 3.45 -14.00 -2.65
N GLU A 65 4.47 -14.77 -3.06
CA GLU A 65 5.82 -14.70 -2.51
C GLU A 65 6.48 -13.34 -2.80
N ARG A 66 6.38 -12.85 -4.03
CA ARG A 66 6.92 -11.54 -4.41
C ARG A 66 6.17 -10.41 -3.72
N LEU A 67 4.84 -10.51 -3.64
CA LEU A 67 4.02 -9.54 -2.92
C LEU A 67 4.39 -9.53 -1.42
N ALA A 68 4.67 -10.70 -0.84
CA ALA A 68 5.11 -10.82 0.54
C ALA A 68 6.50 -10.19 0.77
N ASP A 69 7.46 -10.41 -0.13
CA ASP A 69 8.79 -9.78 -0.05
C ASP A 69 8.71 -8.25 -0.11
N GLU A 70 7.88 -7.73 -1.01
CA GLU A 70 7.66 -6.30 -1.17
C GLU A 70 6.96 -5.68 0.04
N ILE A 71 6.00 -6.39 0.66
CA ILE A 71 5.40 -5.98 1.93
C ILE A 71 6.43 -6.01 3.06
N ARG A 72 7.40 -6.94 3.05
CA ARG A 72 8.50 -6.97 4.03
C ARG A 72 9.43 -5.78 3.89
N ALA A 73 9.77 -5.40 2.66
CA ALA A 73 10.60 -4.24 2.34
C ALA A 73 9.86 -2.89 2.47
N ALA A 74 8.52 -2.91 2.44
CA ALA A 74 7.67 -1.73 2.48
C ALA A 74 7.88 -0.89 3.73
N THR A 75 7.69 0.43 3.59
CA THR A 75 7.79 1.35 4.73
C THR A 75 6.63 1.12 5.70
N PRO A 76 6.89 0.78 6.98
CA PRO A 76 5.86 0.73 7.99
C PRO A 76 5.28 2.13 8.23
N VAL A 77 3.96 2.19 8.26
CA VAL A 77 3.23 3.43 8.58
C VAL A 77 2.76 3.29 10.01
N GLU A 78 3.29 4.11 10.91
CA GLU A 78 2.82 4.13 12.30
C GLU A 78 1.31 4.40 12.30
N ALA A 79 0.57 3.46 12.88
CA ALA A 79 -0.82 3.71 13.22
C ALA A 79 -0.80 4.77 14.31
N ARG A 80 -1.20 5.99 13.97
CA ARG A 80 -1.36 7.06 14.95
C ARG A 80 -2.25 6.53 16.10
N PRO A 81 -1.81 6.65 17.37
CA PRO A 81 -2.54 6.16 18.53
C PRO A 81 -3.88 6.89 18.73
#